data_AF-A0A0F8ZXK9-F1
#
_entry.id   AF-A0A0F8ZXK9-F1
#
_cell.length_a   1.000
_cell.length_b   1.000
_cell.length_c   1.000
_cell.angle_alpha   90.00
_cell.angle_beta   90.00
_cell.angle_gamma   90.00
#
_symmetry.space_group_name_H-M   'P 1'
#
loop_
_entity.id
_entity.type
_entity.pdbx_description
1 polymer ?
#
loop_
_entity_poly.entity_id
_entity_poly.type
_entity_poly.pdbx_seq_one_letter_code
_entity_poly.pdbx_strand_id
1 'polypeptide(L)'
;MNLEATIHDDWNPGNWLKEVSQAMEQVEKSTAENIRKDAQTLVPVDTGTLKQEIEVTKSKFEDGGYIVIAQGPGNYSVFYASYIELSTHKMAAQPYLRPALKQNQSKFISSINDAFSGD
;
A
#
# COMPACT_ATOMS: atom_id res chain seq x y z
N MET A 1 -28.99 -33.29 -22.89
CA MET A 1 -27.83 -32.38 -22.78
C MET A 1 -27.38 -32.50 -21.34
N ASN A 2 -26.28 -33.21 -21.10
CA ASN A 2 -25.83 -33.47 -19.73
C ASN A 2 -24.92 -32.32 -19.30
N LEU A 3 -25.32 -31.64 -18.22
CA LEU A 3 -24.49 -30.68 -17.49
C LEU A 3 -23.94 -31.43 -16.29
N GLU A 4 -22.77 -32.03 -16.45
CA GLU A 4 -22.06 -32.70 -15.36
C GLU A 4 -20.89 -31.81 -14.93
N ALA A 5 -20.85 -31.47 -13.65
CA ALA A 5 -19.71 -30.79 -13.03
C ALA A 5 -18.97 -31.82 -12.19
N THR A 6 -17.74 -32.15 -12.60
CA THR A 6 -16.86 -33.04 -11.86
C THR A 6 -15.88 -32.21 -11.04
N ILE A 7 -15.91 -32.37 -9.73
CA ILE A 7 -14.94 -31.75 -8.82
C ILE A 7 -13.78 -32.74 -8.65
N HIS A 8 -12.58 -32.33 -9.05
CA HIS A 8 -11.34 -33.03 -8.76
C HIS A 8 -10.59 -32.25 -7.67
N ASP A 9 -10.10 -32.96 -6.65
CA ASP A 9 -9.17 -32.40 -5.66
C ASP A 9 -7.76 -32.42 -6.27
N ASP A 10 -7.23 -31.25 -6.59
CA ASP A 10 -5.91 -31.01 -7.19
C ASP A 10 -4.87 -30.57 -6.16
N TRP A 11 -5.10 -30.91 -4.87
CA TRP A 11 -4.23 -30.56 -3.76
C TRP A 11 -2.73 -30.75 -4.06
N ASN A 12 -2.03 -29.62 -4.19
CA ASN A 12 -0.58 -29.56 -4.29
C ASN A 12 -0.04 -28.44 -3.38
N PRO A 13 0.70 -28.80 -2.31
CA PRO A 13 1.22 -27.85 -1.34
C PRO A 13 1.99 -26.65 -1.91
N GLY A 14 2.76 -26.85 -2.98
CA GLY A 14 3.59 -25.80 -3.55
C GLY A 14 2.82 -24.78 -4.38
N ASN A 15 1.74 -25.21 -5.05
CA ASN A 15 0.97 -24.35 -5.93
C ASN A 15 0.10 -23.38 -5.13
N TRP A 16 -0.60 -23.86 -4.08
CA TRP A 16 -1.47 -22.99 -3.27
C TRP A 16 -0.66 -21.92 -2.52
N LEU A 17 0.53 -22.26 -2.01
CA LEU A 17 1.39 -21.29 -1.32
C LEU A 17 1.76 -20.13 -2.26
N LYS A 18 2.06 -20.47 -3.52
CA LYS A 18 2.39 -19.49 -4.54
C LYS A 18 1.17 -18.62 -4.90
N GLU A 19 0.01 -19.23 -5.06
CA GLU A 19 -1.24 -18.49 -5.37
C GLU A 19 -1.63 -17.54 -4.25
N VAL A 20 -1.58 -18.00 -2.99
CA VAL A 20 -1.85 -17.16 -1.81
C VAL A 20 -0.83 -16.02 -1.73
N SER A 21 0.46 -16.31 -1.95
CA SER A 21 1.51 -15.28 -1.96
C SER A 21 1.27 -14.23 -3.05
N GLN A 22 0.88 -14.63 -4.25
CA GLN A 22 0.58 -13.71 -5.35
C GLN A 22 -0.68 -12.87 -5.07
N ALA A 23 -1.73 -13.47 -4.51
CA ALA A 23 -2.93 -12.76 -4.11
C ALA A 23 -2.62 -11.71 -3.03
N MET A 24 -1.84 -12.08 -2.00
CA MET A 24 -1.39 -11.15 -0.97
C MET A 24 -0.55 -10.00 -1.55
N GLU A 25 0.42 -10.30 -2.42
CA GLU A 25 1.24 -9.27 -3.06
C GLU A 25 0.39 -8.25 -3.82
N GLN A 26 -0.65 -8.71 -4.51
CA GLN A 26 -1.57 -7.85 -5.24
C GLN A 26 -2.41 -6.97 -4.29
N VAL A 27 -2.89 -7.52 -3.16
CA VAL A 27 -3.64 -6.78 -2.14
C VAL A 27 -2.76 -5.72 -1.49
N GLU A 28 -1.53 -6.06 -1.12
CA GLU A 28 -0.57 -5.12 -0.52
C GLU A 28 -0.22 -3.98 -1.48
N LYS A 29 0.08 -4.31 -2.75
CA LYS A 29 0.39 -3.31 -3.78
C LYS A 29 -0.77 -2.34 -3.97
N SER A 30 -1.98 -2.87 -4.15
CA SER A 30 -3.19 -2.06 -4.33
C SER A 30 -3.45 -1.14 -3.13
N THR A 31 -3.24 -1.66 -1.93
CA THR A 31 -3.39 -0.88 -0.69
C THR A 31 -2.36 0.23 -0.59
N ALA A 32 -1.09 -0.04 -0.89
CA ALA A 32 -0.03 0.96 -0.92
C ALA A 32 -0.32 2.08 -1.94
N GLU A 33 -0.83 1.71 -3.12
CA GLU A 33 -1.25 2.66 -4.16
C GLU A 33 -2.41 3.57 -3.71
N ASN A 34 -3.37 3.02 -2.95
CA ASN A 34 -4.46 3.80 -2.36
C ASN A 34 -3.94 4.76 -1.28
N ILE A 35 -3.06 4.28 -0.40
CA ILE A 35 -2.40 5.13 0.61
C ILE A 35 -1.62 6.25 -0.07
N ARG A 36 -0.88 5.98 -1.16
CA ARG A 36 -0.18 7.03 -1.93
C ARG A 36 -1.18 8.09 -2.42
N LYS A 37 -2.28 7.70 -3.07
CA LYS A 37 -3.28 8.64 -3.60
C LYS A 37 -3.90 9.51 -2.50
N ASP A 38 -4.22 8.90 -1.36
CA ASP A 38 -4.79 9.62 -0.22
C ASP A 38 -3.75 10.58 0.38
N ALA A 39 -2.50 10.14 0.53
CA ALA A 39 -1.40 10.99 0.98
C ALA A 39 -1.16 12.18 0.04
N GLN A 40 -1.21 11.97 -1.28
CA GLN A 40 -1.11 13.02 -2.31
C GLN A 40 -2.29 14.00 -2.27
N THR A 41 -3.44 13.58 -1.74
CA THR A 41 -4.62 14.44 -1.58
C THR A 41 -4.53 15.27 -0.30
N LEU A 42 -3.97 14.69 0.77
CA LEU A 42 -3.88 15.32 2.09
C LEU A 42 -2.68 16.26 2.23
N VAL A 43 -1.60 16.00 1.49
CA VAL A 43 -0.37 16.78 1.62
C VAL A 43 -0.59 18.25 1.26
N PRO A 44 -0.11 19.21 2.08
CA PRO A 44 -0.22 20.62 1.74
C PRO A 44 0.60 20.93 0.49
N VAL A 45 0.06 21.82 -0.34
CA VAL A 45 0.64 22.18 -1.64
C VAL A 45 1.19 23.60 -1.57
N ASP A 46 2.51 23.73 -1.66
CA ASP A 46 3.21 24.98 -1.95
C ASP A 46 3.60 25.01 -3.44
N THR A 47 4.70 24.35 -3.80
CA THR A 47 5.10 24.16 -5.22
C THR A 47 4.51 22.91 -5.87
N GLY A 48 3.99 21.98 -5.06
CA GLY A 48 3.50 20.67 -5.51
C GLY A 48 4.56 19.59 -5.67
N THR A 49 5.85 19.89 -5.49
CA THR A 49 6.96 18.92 -5.62
C THR A 49 6.78 17.74 -4.67
N LEU A 50 6.53 18.00 -3.38
CA LEU A 50 6.31 16.93 -2.39
C LEU A 50 5.15 16.01 -2.80
N LYS A 51 4.04 16.55 -3.27
CA LYS A 51 2.89 15.76 -3.73
C LYS A 51 3.27 14.80 -4.86
N GLN A 52 4.06 15.26 -5.82
CA GLN A 52 4.46 14.46 -6.97
C GLN A 52 5.46 13.36 -6.59
N GLU A 53 6.27 13.59 -5.58
CA GLU A 53 7.35 12.69 -5.16
C GLU A 53 6.93 11.63 -4.14
N ILE A 54 5.68 11.63 -3.65
CA ILE A 54 5.16 10.51 -2.85
C ILE A 54 5.00 9.30 -3.78
N GLU A 55 5.71 8.22 -3.49
CA GLU A 55 5.76 7.03 -4.32
C GLU A 55 5.55 5.73 -3.54
N VAL A 56 5.26 4.65 -4.27
CA VAL A 56 5.22 3.28 -3.74
C VAL A 56 6.46 2.56 -4.21
N THR A 57 7.18 1.93 -3.29
CA THR A 57 8.32 1.08 -3.60
C THR A 57 8.18 -0.30 -2.95
N LYS A 58 8.79 -1.31 -3.54
CA LYS A 58 8.86 -2.64 -2.93
C LYS A 58 10.01 -2.67 -1.93
N SER A 59 9.80 -3.29 -0.78
CA SER A 59 10.87 -3.47 0.20
C SER A 59 12.02 -4.27 -0.41
N LYS A 60 13.24 -3.93 0.00
CA LYS A 60 14.45 -4.72 -0.34
C LYS A 60 14.52 -6.02 0.46
N PHE A 61 13.72 -6.15 1.51
CA PHE A 61 13.60 -7.36 2.31
C PHE A 61 12.49 -8.23 1.74
N GLU A 62 12.74 -9.53 1.65
CA GLU A 62 11.83 -10.53 1.07
C GLU A 62 10.41 -10.43 1.66
N ASP A 63 10.32 -10.30 2.99
CA ASP A 63 9.06 -10.25 3.72
C ASP A 63 8.59 -8.81 4.06
N GLY A 64 9.15 -7.80 3.38
CA GLY A 64 8.93 -6.40 3.75
C GLY A 64 7.75 -5.71 3.03
N GLY A 65 7.09 -6.39 2.09
CA GLY A 65 5.93 -5.88 1.36
C GLY A 65 6.20 -4.58 0.58
N TYR A 66 5.21 -3.69 0.55
CA TYR A 66 5.25 -2.40 -0.12
C TYR A 66 5.35 -1.23 0.87
N ILE A 67 6.11 -0.21 0.49
CA ILE A 67 6.40 0.98 1.30
C ILE A 67 5.92 2.22 0.54
N VAL A 68 5.16 3.08 1.21
CA VAL A 68 4.83 4.42 0.70
C VAL A 68 5.85 5.42 1.24
N ILE A 69 6.62 6.04 0.35
CA ILE A 69 7.73 6.93 0.71
C ILE A 69 7.42 8.33 0.21
N ALA A 70 7.53 9.32 1.12
CA ALA A 70 7.51 10.74 0.77
C ALA A 70 8.89 11.40 0.85
N GLN A 71 9.86 10.73 1.47
CA GLN A 71 11.25 11.13 1.61
C GLN A 71 12.09 9.88 1.90
N GLY A 72 13.20 9.67 1.19
CA GLY A 72 13.99 8.44 1.34
C GLY A 72 15.36 8.48 0.65
N PRO A 73 16.16 7.41 0.80
CA PRO A 73 17.47 7.31 0.15
C PRO A 73 17.33 7.43 -1.37
N GLY A 74 18.00 8.43 -1.96
CA GLY A 74 17.90 8.72 -3.40
C GLY A 74 16.92 9.83 -3.76
N ASN A 75 16.04 10.23 -2.84
CA ASN A 75 15.20 11.41 -2.99
C ASN A 75 15.43 12.40 -1.84
N TYR A 76 16.32 13.37 -2.09
CA TYR A 76 16.65 14.47 -1.17
C TYR A 76 16.04 15.81 -1.61
N SER A 77 15.29 15.88 -2.71
CA SER A 77 14.63 17.12 -3.16
C SER A 77 13.52 17.57 -2.19
N VAL A 78 12.94 16.63 -1.45
CA VAL A 78 11.85 16.88 -0.48
C VAL A 78 12.24 16.53 0.95
N PHE A 79 13.43 16.97 1.39
CA PHE A 79 13.91 16.73 2.76
C PHE A 79 12.99 17.27 3.87
N TYR A 80 12.08 18.18 3.52
CA TYR A 80 11.12 18.80 4.42
C TYR A 80 9.83 17.98 4.63
N ALA A 81 9.65 16.86 3.94
CA ALA A 81 8.47 16.00 4.05
C ALA A 81 8.21 15.56 5.50
N SER A 82 9.27 15.20 6.22
CA SER A 82 9.22 14.81 7.64
C SER A 82 8.83 15.97 8.56
N TYR A 83 9.28 17.20 8.27
CA TYR A 83 8.92 18.39 9.03
C TYR A 83 7.43 18.73 8.92
N ILE A 84 6.83 18.49 7.74
CA ILE A 84 5.39 18.64 7.51
C ILE A 84 4.59 17.62 8.32
N GLU A 85 4.98 16.34 8.26
CA GLU A 85 4.27 15.26 8.96
C GLU A 85 4.37 15.38 10.50
N LEU A 86 5.54 15.77 11.02
CA LEU A 86 5.87 15.67 12.45
C LEU A 86 5.86 16.99 13.21
N SER A 87 5.69 18.14 12.54
CA SER A 87 5.90 19.51 13.06
C SER A 87 7.37 19.90 13.27
N THR A 88 7.57 21.20 13.46
CA THR A 88 8.82 21.80 13.95
C THR A 88 8.49 22.84 15.03
N HIS A 89 9.50 23.38 15.71
CA HIS A 89 9.24 24.45 16.69
C HIS A 89 8.60 25.72 16.08
N LYS A 90 8.70 25.93 14.76
CA LYS A 90 8.18 27.10 14.03
C LYS A 90 6.89 26.83 13.25
N MET A 91 6.47 25.56 13.13
CA MET A 91 5.38 25.16 12.24
C MET A 91 4.64 23.96 12.83
N ALA A 92 3.32 24.08 12.98
CA ALA A 92 2.46 22.96 13.39
C ALA A 92 2.45 21.82 12.36
N ALA A 93 2.21 20.59 12.81
CA ALA A 93 2.14 19.43 11.93
C ALA A 93 0.94 19.55 10.97
N GLN A 94 1.16 19.18 9.72
CA GLN A 94 0.13 19.01 8.70
C GLN A 94 0.25 17.58 8.16
N PRO A 95 -0.16 16.58 8.97
CA PRO A 95 0.08 15.18 8.66
C PRO A 95 -0.73 14.74 7.42
N TYR A 96 -0.11 13.91 6.60
CA TYR A 96 -0.68 13.40 5.35
C TYR A 96 -0.43 11.89 5.18
N LEU A 97 0.69 11.34 5.66
CA LEU A 97 0.98 9.91 5.56
C LEU A 97 0.22 9.08 6.61
N ARG A 98 0.33 9.42 7.89
CA ARG A 98 -0.39 8.72 8.96
C ARG A 98 -1.91 8.71 8.75
N PRO A 99 -2.57 9.83 8.40
CA PRO A 99 -4.00 9.81 8.13
C PRO A 99 -4.35 8.97 6.89
N ALA A 100 -3.56 9.02 5.81
CA ALA A 100 -3.77 8.17 4.63
C ALA A 100 -3.66 6.67 4.97
N LEU A 101 -2.65 6.29 5.77
CA LEU A 101 -2.51 4.92 6.26
C LEU A 101 -3.74 4.49 7.06
N LYS A 102 -4.17 5.32 8.02
CA LYS A 102 -5.32 5.02 8.88
C LYS A 102 -6.61 4.85 8.07
N GLN A 103 -6.83 5.67 7.05
CA GLN A 103 -8.02 5.59 6.18
C GLN A 103 -8.09 4.28 5.38
N ASN A 104 -6.95 3.64 5.11
CA ASN A 104 -6.88 2.42 4.33
C ASN A 104 -6.82 1.13 5.16
N GLN A 105 -6.74 1.21 6.49
CA GLN A 105 -6.68 0.04 7.37
C GLN A 105 -7.89 -0.90 7.18
N SER A 106 -9.11 -0.37 7.27
CA SER A 106 -10.31 -1.20 7.12
C SER A 106 -10.47 -1.74 5.70
N LYS A 107 -10.07 -0.95 4.69
CA LYS A 107 -10.10 -1.38 3.28
C LYS A 107 -9.13 -2.53 3.04
N PHE A 108 -7.94 -2.48 3.63
CA PHE A 108 -6.95 -3.56 3.53
C PHE A 108 -7.50 -4.88 4.08
N ILE A 109 -8.12 -4.86 5.28
CA ILE A 109 -8.74 -6.05 5.85
C ILE A 109 -9.89 -6.56 4.98
N SER A 110 -10.72 -5.67 4.43
CA SER A 110 -11.76 -6.06 3.46
C SER A 110 -11.15 -6.73 2.23
N SER A 111 -10.11 -6.15 1.63
CA SER A 111 -9.47 -6.70 0.43
C SER A 111 -8.80 -8.06 0.68
N ILE A 112 -8.29 -8.31 1.89
CA ILE A 112 -7.83 -9.66 2.27
C ILE A 112 -9.02 -10.61 2.28
N ASN A 113 -10.11 -10.26 2.97
CA ASN A 113 -11.29 -11.11 3.03
C ASN A 113 -11.85 -11.39 1.63
N ASP A 114 -11.95 -10.37 0.78
CA ASP A 114 -12.45 -10.51 -0.59
C ASP A 114 -11.52 -11.40 -1.45
N ALA A 115 -10.21 -11.38 -1.20
CA ALA A 115 -9.25 -12.20 -1.93
C ALA A 115 -9.25 -13.67 -1.52
N PHE A 116 -9.70 -14.01 -0.30
CA PHE A 116 -9.68 -15.38 0.24
C PHE A 116 -11.06 -15.94 0.62
N SER A 117 -12.12 -15.16 0.44
CA SER A 117 -13.49 -15.69 0.51
C SER A 117 -13.72 -16.45 -0.79
N GLY A 118 -13.65 -17.77 -0.73
CA GLY A 118 -14.02 -18.63 -1.86
C GLY A 118 -15.47 -18.37 -2.25
N ASP A 119 -15.72 -18.26 -3.56
CA ASP A 119 -17.08 -18.38 -4.13
C ASP A 119 -17.62 -19.81 -3.97
#